data_AF-A0A2V3U0M8-F1
#
_entry.id   AF-A0A2V3U0M8-F1
#
_cell.length_a   1.000
_cell.length_b   1.000
_cell.length_c   1.000
_cell.angle_alpha   90.00
_cell.angle_beta   90.00
_cell.angle_gamma   90.00
#
_symmetry.space_group_name_H-M   'P 1'
#
loop_
_entity.id
_entity.type
_entity.pdbx_description
1 polymer ?
#
loop_
_entity_poly.entity_id
_entity_poly.type
_entity_poly.pdbx_seq_one_letter_code
_entity_poly.pdbx_strand_id
1 'polypeptide(L)'
;MNPLDRADPEPARGRRSARRCLILLAAAALSGPAAAAPSLLEDWAALNSACRGGRGDDPRTLEACTRRDALDQRLTAAGWCYGRPGEAGYQRRWRLCTSSRQR
;
A
#
# COMPACT_ATOMS: atom_id res chain seq x y z
N MET A 1 39.80 -7.30 -38.20
CA MET A 1 40.30 -7.40 -39.60
C MET A 1 40.40 -8.89 -39.91
N ASN A 2 39.85 -9.52 -40.94
CA ASN A 2 39.19 -9.12 -42.20
C ASN A 2 38.40 -10.38 -42.74
N PRO A 3 37.89 -10.47 -43.99
CA PRO A 3 36.47 -10.37 -44.36
C PRO A 3 35.98 -11.57 -45.22
N LEU A 4 34.84 -11.39 -45.93
CA LEU A 4 34.28 -12.18 -47.05
C LEU A 4 33.26 -13.26 -46.65
N ASP A 5 31.97 -12.91 -46.65
CA ASP A 5 31.06 -12.92 -47.81
C ASP A 5 30.32 -14.25 -47.92
N ARG A 6 29.13 -14.31 -47.32
CA ARG A 6 27.95 -14.85 -47.98
C ARG A 6 26.76 -14.00 -47.61
N ALA A 7 26.28 -13.26 -48.61
CA ALA A 7 24.97 -12.66 -48.63
C ALA A 7 23.92 -13.77 -48.59
N ASP A 8 23.06 -13.75 -47.58
CA ASP A 8 21.83 -14.54 -47.57
C ASP A 8 20.68 -13.70 -48.16
N PRO A 9 19.82 -14.30 -49.01
CA PRO A 9 18.75 -13.58 -49.70
C PRO A 9 17.62 -13.14 -48.74
N GLU A 10 17.15 -11.90 -48.93
CA GLU A 10 15.98 -11.33 -48.26
C GLU A 10 14.72 -12.21 -48.49
N PRO A 11 14.00 -12.63 -47.42
CA PRO A 11 12.70 -13.22 -47.59
C PRO A 11 11.68 -12.15 -48.01
N ALA A 12 10.97 -12.48 -49.09
CA ALA A 12 9.90 -11.74 -49.71
C ALA A 12 8.94 -11.05 -48.71
N ARG A 13 8.73 -9.76 -48.95
CA ARG A 13 7.73 -8.89 -48.30
C ARG A 13 6.32 -9.42 -48.57
N GLY A 14 5.89 -10.37 -47.74
CA GLY A 14 4.53 -10.86 -47.68
C GLY A 14 3.60 -9.78 -47.13
N ARG A 15 2.88 -9.10 -48.02
CA ARG A 15 1.66 -8.37 -47.66
C ARG A 15 0.70 -9.36 -47.03
N ARG A 16 0.33 -9.18 -45.76
CA ARG A 16 -0.93 -9.72 -45.20
C ARG A 16 -1.29 -9.01 -43.90
N SER A 17 -2.26 -8.11 -44.05
CA SER A 17 -3.27 -7.69 -43.07
C SER A 17 -2.79 -7.02 -41.78
N ALA A 18 -3.12 -5.73 -41.67
CA ALA A 18 -3.16 -4.98 -40.43
C ALA A 18 -4.03 -5.71 -39.39
N ARG A 19 -3.39 -6.55 -38.58
CA ARG A 19 -3.96 -7.01 -37.32
C ARG A 19 -3.91 -5.81 -36.38
N ARG A 20 -5.05 -5.16 -36.23
CA ARG A 20 -5.35 -4.17 -35.18
C ARG A 20 -4.81 -4.70 -33.85
N CYS A 21 -3.66 -4.22 -33.42
CA CYS A 21 -3.19 -4.41 -32.06
C CYS A 21 -4.02 -3.45 -31.22
N LEU A 22 -5.12 -3.95 -30.64
CA LEU A 22 -5.83 -3.23 -29.60
C LEU A 22 -4.85 -3.13 -28.42
N ILE A 23 -4.13 -2.01 -28.33
CA ILE A 23 -3.35 -1.68 -27.14
C ILE A 23 -4.38 -1.35 -26.08
N LEU A 24 -4.75 -2.35 -25.27
CA LEU A 24 -5.48 -2.16 -24.04
C LEU A 24 -4.55 -1.39 -23.09
N LEU A 25 -4.73 -0.07 -23.03
CA LEU A 25 -4.25 0.73 -21.91
C LEU A 25 -4.96 0.24 -20.66
N ALA A 26 -4.37 -0.72 -19.96
CA ALA A 26 -4.77 -1.05 -18.60
C ALA A 26 -4.42 0.16 -17.72
N ALA A 27 -5.40 1.03 -17.50
CA ALA A 27 -5.31 2.04 -16.45
C ALA A 27 -5.24 1.31 -15.11
N ALA A 28 -4.04 1.13 -14.59
CA ALA A 28 -3.85 0.67 -13.22
C ALA A 28 -4.49 1.71 -12.29
N ALA A 29 -5.60 1.34 -11.65
CA ALA A 29 -6.19 2.14 -10.59
C ALA A 29 -5.13 2.30 -9.49
N LEU A 30 -4.55 3.50 -9.38
CA LEU A 30 -3.77 3.91 -8.22
C LEU A 30 -4.76 4.03 -7.05
N SER A 31 -5.07 2.91 -6.41
CA SER A 31 -5.73 2.90 -5.11
C SER A 31 -4.74 3.42 -4.06
N GLY A 32 -4.48 4.72 -4.09
CA GLY A 32 -3.78 5.42 -3.03
C GLY A 32 -4.68 5.53 -1.79
N PRO A 33 -4.14 5.48 -0.57
CA PRO A 33 -4.92 5.45 0.67
C PRO A 33 -5.57 6.79 1.07
N ALA A 34 -5.93 7.63 0.11
CA ALA A 34 -6.03 9.06 0.32
C ALA A 34 -7.34 9.54 0.96
N ALA A 35 -8.48 8.87 0.74
CA ALA A 35 -9.79 9.43 1.13
C ALA A 35 -10.33 8.93 2.48
N ALA A 36 -10.03 7.68 2.87
CA ALA A 36 -10.54 7.09 4.12
C ALA A 36 -9.62 7.31 5.33
N ALA A 37 -8.37 7.73 5.11
CA ALA A 37 -7.37 7.76 6.17
C ALA A 37 -7.61 8.82 7.28
N PRO A 38 -8.06 10.06 7.00
CA PRO A 38 -8.19 11.07 8.05
C PRO A 38 -9.24 10.70 9.11
N SER A 39 -10.43 10.26 8.71
CA SER A 39 -11.48 9.84 9.65
C SER A 39 -11.09 8.58 10.42
N LEU A 40 -10.45 7.60 9.77
CA LEU A 40 -9.92 6.42 10.45
C LEU A 40 -8.88 6.77 11.52
N LEU A 41 -8.03 7.78 11.27
CA LEU A 41 -7.03 8.24 12.23
C LEU A 41 -7.65 8.97 13.43
N GLU A 42 -8.70 9.78 13.19
CA GLU A 42 -9.45 10.46 14.26
C GLU A 42 -10.19 9.46 15.15
N ASP A 43 -10.93 8.52 14.54
CA ASP A 43 -11.62 7.44 15.26
C ASP A 43 -10.62 6.60 16.07
N TRP A 44 -9.48 6.28 15.45
CA TRP A 44 -8.41 5.56 16.12
C TRP A 44 -7.87 6.34 17.33
N ALA A 45 -7.64 7.64 17.19
CA ALA A 45 -7.11 8.47 18.27
C ALA A 45 -8.07 8.56 19.45
N ALA A 46 -9.38 8.69 19.18
CA ALA A 46 -10.42 8.69 20.19
C ALA A 46 -10.47 7.35 20.95
N LEU A 47 -10.50 6.24 20.21
CA LEU A 47 -10.51 4.89 20.79
C LEU A 47 -9.22 4.56 21.56
N ASN A 48 -8.07 5.00 21.07
CA ASN A 48 -6.80 4.84 21.75
C ASN A 48 -6.76 5.62 23.07
N SER A 49 -7.30 6.84 23.09
CA SER A 49 -7.40 7.64 24.30
C SER A 49 -8.30 6.96 25.34
N ALA A 50 -9.46 6.46 24.92
CA ALA A 50 -10.37 5.71 25.80
C ALA A 50 -9.76 4.39 26.30
N CYS A 51 -9.04 3.66 25.43
CA CYS A 51 -8.37 2.41 25.79
C CYS A 51 -7.23 2.63 26.79
N ARG A 52 -6.37 3.64 26.58
CA ARG A 52 -5.19 3.87 27.42
C ARG A 52 -5.47 4.66 28.69
N GLY A 53 -6.53 5.47 28.69
CA GLY A 53 -6.96 6.27 29.84
C GLY A 53 -8.05 5.60 30.69
N GLY A 54 -8.64 4.50 30.21
CA GLY A 54 -9.71 3.77 30.89
C GLY A 54 -9.23 2.77 31.94
N ARG A 55 -10.17 2.23 32.72
CA ARG A 55 -9.90 1.18 33.71
C ARG A 55 -9.78 -0.17 33.02
N GLY A 56 -8.75 -0.95 33.38
CA GLY A 56 -8.49 -2.24 32.71
C GLY A 56 -9.59 -3.30 32.88
N ASP A 57 -10.44 -3.19 33.88
CA ASP A 57 -11.56 -4.09 34.16
C ASP A 57 -12.93 -3.52 33.75
N ASP A 58 -12.97 -2.31 33.17
CA ASP A 58 -14.20 -1.73 32.63
C ASP A 58 -14.49 -2.33 31.24
N PRO A 59 -15.65 -2.98 31.03
CA PRO A 59 -16.05 -3.51 29.73
C PRO A 59 -15.99 -2.47 28.60
N ARG A 60 -16.26 -1.19 28.88
CA ARG A 60 -16.18 -0.11 27.89
C ARG A 60 -14.75 0.19 27.47
N THR A 61 -13.80 0.11 28.40
CA THR A 61 -12.37 0.25 28.09
C THR A 61 -11.89 -0.91 27.23
N LEU A 62 -12.29 -2.15 27.56
CA LEU A 62 -11.96 -3.34 26.77
C LEU A 62 -12.55 -3.27 25.35
N GLU A 63 -13.79 -2.81 25.21
CA GLU A 63 -14.41 -2.56 23.92
C GLU A 63 -13.66 -1.49 23.12
N ALA A 64 -13.28 -0.37 23.75
CA ALA A 64 -12.50 0.67 23.09
C ALA A 64 -11.15 0.16 22.57
N CYS A 65 -10.45 -0.66 23.38
CA CYS A 65 -9.21 -1.30 22.96
C CYS A 65 -9.43 -2.24 21.76
N THR A 66 -10.48 -3.06 21.80
CA THR A 66 -10.80 -4.00 20.71
C THR A 66 -11.10 -3.26 19.40
N ARG A 67 -11.89 -2.19 19.47
CA ARG A 67 -12.22 -1.37 18.30
C ARG A 67 -10.99 -0.62 17.78
N ARG A 68 -10.12 -0.10 18.65
CA ARG A 68 -8.85 0.51 18.27
C ARG A 68 -8.00 -0.48 17.47
N ASP A 69 -7.85 -1.71 17.95
CA ASP A 69 -7.02 -2.73 17.30
C ASP A 69 -7.59 -3.13 15.92
N ALA A 70 -8.92 -3.11 15.74
CA ALA A 70 -9.52 -3.28 14.43
C ALA A 70 -9.16 -2.12 13.47
N LEU A 71 -9.07 -0.89 13.98
CA LEU A 71 -8.62 0.26 13.20
C LEU A 71 -7.10 0.20 12.91
N ASP A 72 -6.27 -0.32 13.82
CA ASP A 72 -4.84 -0.60 13.55
C ASP A 72 -4.69 -1.44 12.29
N GLN A 73 -5.46 -2.53 12.20
CA GLN A 73 -5.41 -3.46 11.07
C GLN A 73 -5.85 -2.78 9.77
N ARG A 74 -6.91 -1.96 9.81
CA ARG A 74 -7.39 -1.22 8.62
C ARG A 74 -6.39 -0.18 8.15
N LEU A 75 -5.79 0.58 9.08
CA LEU A 75 -4.74 1.57 8.77
C LEU A 75 -3.51 0.87 8.17
N THR A 76 -3.11 -0.27 8.75
CA THR A 76 -2.01 -1.08 8.23
C THR A 76 -2.29 -1.60 6.81
N ALA A 77 -3.49 -2.14 6.57
CA ALA A 77 -3.91 -2.59 5.24
C ALA A 77 -3.97 -1.44 4.23
N ALA A 78 -4.22 -0.21 4.69
CA ALA A 78 -4.17 1.00 3.89
C ALA A 78 -2.74 1.59 3.73
N GLY A 79 -1.69 0.86 4.12
CA GLY A 79 -0.30 1.30 3.93
C GLY A 79 0.16 2.35 4.95
N TRP A 80 -0.49 2.44 6.10
CA TRP A 80 -0.01 3.22 7.24
C TRP A 80 0.79 2.35 8.21
N CYS A 81 1.80 2.93 8.84
CA CYS A 81 2.67 2.28 9.80
C CYS A 81 2.62 3.07 11.12
N TYR A 82 2.55 2.35 12.25
CA TYR A 82 2.50 2.96 13.57
C TYR A 82 3.88 2.98 14.23
N GLY A 83 4.46 4.19 14.35
CA GLY A 83 5.79 4.40 14.93
C GLY A 83 6.95 3.82 14.11
N ARG A 84 8.12 3.71 14.73
CA ARG A 84 9.35 3.12 14.19
C ARG A 84 10.00 2.15 15.19
N PRO A 85 10.86 1.23 14.73
CA PRO A 85 11.70 0.44 15.62
C PRO A 85 12.49 1.35 16.58
N GLY A 86 12.46 1.03 17.87
CA GLY A 86 13.15 1.80 18.92
C GLY A 86 12.38 2.99 19.50
N GLU A 87 11.23 3.38 18.93
CA GLU A 87 10.41 4.45 19.51
C GLU A 87 9.67 3.99 20.77
N ALA A 88 9.75 4.80 21.82
CA ALA A 88 8.96 4.61 23.02
C ALA A 88 7.46 4.72 22.68
N GLY A 89 6.61 4.02 23.43
CA GLY A 89 5.17 3.95 23.11
C GLY A 89 4.47 5.30 22.97
N TYR A 90 4.90 6.32 23.72
CA TYR A 90 4.35 7.68 23.66
C TYR A 90 4.84 8.52 22.47
N GLN A 91 5.91 8.08 21.79
CA GLN A 91 6.47 8.75 20.61
C GLN A 91 5.85 8.23 19.31
N ARG A 92 5.25 7.04 19.35
CA ARG A 92 4.70 6.39 18.16
C ARG A 92 3.52 7.18 17.64
N ARG A 93 3.50 7.34 16.31
CA ARG A 93 2.44 8.00 15.56
C ARG A 93 2.20 7.30 14.26
N TRP A 94 0.97 7.37 13.76
CA TRP A 94 0.64 6.92 12.43
C TRP A 94 1.31 7.78 11.36
N ARG A 95 1.82 7.12 10.33
CA ARG A 95 2.42 7.75 9.16
C ARG A 95 2.30 6.81 7.98
N LEU A 96 2.36 7.34 6.76
CA LEU A 96 2.50 6.48 5.58
C LEU A 96 3.76 5.62 5.73
N CYS A 97 3.62 4.33 5.43
CA CYS A 97 4.76 3.42 5.40
C CYS A 97 5.77 3.92 4.36
N THR A 98 7.04 4.04 4.75
CA THR A 98 8.11 4.34 3.80
C THR A 98 8.41 3.07 3.00
N SER A 99 8.54 3.18 1.67
CA SER A 99 8.74 2.05 0.75
C SER A 99 10.05 1.25 0.92
N SER A 100 10.80 1.50 1.99
CA SER A 100 11.94 0.69 2.40
C SER A 100 11.43 -0.60 3.06
N ARG A 101 11.00 -1.53 2.23
CA ARG A 101 11.06 -3.00 2.40
C ARG A 101 11.00 -3.46 3.86
N GLN A 102 9.78 -3.70 4.35
CA GLN A 102 9.53 -4.58 5.49
C GLN A 102 9.99 -5.97 5.05
N ARG A 103 11.16 -6.41 5.52
CA ARG A 103 11.71 -7.74 5.26
C ARG A 103 11.96 -8.41 6.60
#